data_AF-A0A1S8XYZ6-F1
#
_entry.id   AF-A0A1S8XYZ6-F1
#
_cell.length_a   1.000
_cell.length_b   1.000
_cell.length_c   1.000
_cell.angle_alpha   90.00
_cell.angle_beta   90.00
_cell.angle_gamma   90.00
#
_symmetry.space_group_name_H-M   'P 1'
#
loop_
_entity.id
_entity.type
_entity.pdbx_description
1 polymer ?
#
loop_
_entity_poly.entity_id
_entity_poly.type
_entity_poly.pdbx_seq_one_letter_code
_entity_poly.pdbx_strand_id
1 'polypeptide(L)' 'AVGAFALATTAGTFAIFVPDGAGVREVLVVAALSTVLPLPAAVTAAVASRVLSTLAEVLTAGLALLTVAVSDRL' A
#
# COMPACT_ATOMS: atom_id res chain seq x y z
N ALA A 1 8.56 -11.38 0.48
CA ALA A 1 8.10 -9.99 0.61
C ALA A 1 7.31 -9.52 -0.61
N VAL A 2 7.93 -9.38 -1.79
CA VAL A 2 7.28 -8.84 -3.00
C VAL A 2 6.04 -9.64 -3.43
N GLY A 3 6.09 -10.97 -3.44
CA GLY A 3 4.92 -11.80 -3.76
C GLY A 3 3.76 -11.66 -2.78
N ALA A 4 4.05 -11.55 -1.47
CA ALA A 4 3.04 -11.31 -0.44
C ALA A 4 2.35 -9.95 -0.63
N PHE A 5 3.14 -8.91 -0.93
CA PHE A 5 2.63 -7.59 -1.28
C PHE A 5 1.75 -7.64 -2.54
N ALA A 6 2.20 -8.28 -3.61
CA ALA A 6 1.47 -8.38 -4.87
C ALA A 6 0.14 -9.13 -4.70
N LEU A 7 0.13 -10.24 -3.95
CA LEU A 7 -1.07 -10.99 -3.60
C LEU A 7 -2.03 -10.13 -2.79
N ALA A 8 -1.54 -9.48 -1.74
CA ALA A 8 -2.36 -8.65 -0.86
C ALA A 8 -2.97 -7.45 -1.58
N THR A 9 -2.22 -6.79 -2.47
CA THR A 9 -2.73 -5.69 -3.30
C THR A 9 -3.79 -6.19 -4.28
N THR A 10 -3.54 -7.29 -4.99
CA THR A 10 -4.51 -7.86 -5.94
C THR A 10 -5.81 -8.27 -5.24
N ALA A 11 -5.70 -8.96 -4.11
CA ALA A 11 -6.85 -9.36 -3.30
C ALA A 11 -7.57 -8.14 -2.68
N GLY A 12 -6.82 -7.12 -2.25
CA GLY A 12 -7.35 -5.87 -1.71
C GLY A 12 -8.21 -5.10 -2.71
N THR A 13 -7.90 -5.16 -4.01
CA THR A 13 -8.75 -4.55 -5.06
C THR A 13 -10.16 -5.16 -5.11
N PHE A 14 -10.34 -6.41 -4.70
CA PHE A 14 -11.66 -7.04 -4.59
C PHE A 14 -12.42 -6.65 -3.32
N ALA A 15 -11.80 -5.92 -2.39
CA ALA A 15 -12.45 -5.41 -1.18
C ALA A 15 -13.19 -4.10 -1.47
N ILE A 16 -14.18 -4.15 -2.36
CA ILE A 16 -14.89 -2.99 -2.94
C ILE A 16 -15.56 -2.11 -1.87
N PHE A 17 -15.95 -2.71 -0.74
CA PHE A 17 -16.61 -1.99 0.36
C PHE A 17 -15.65 -1.26 1.29
N VAL A 18 -14.34 -1.48 1.14
CA VAL A 18 -13.34 -0.88 2.01
C VAL A 18 -12.44 0.04 1.18
N PRO A 19 -12.36 1.34 1.51
CA PRO A 19 -11.50 2.26 0.78
C PRO A 19 -10.06 1.73 0.79
N ASP A 20 -9.49 1.62 -0.41
CA ASP A 20 -8.12 1.17 -0.66
C ASP A 20 -7.78 -0.23 -0.08
N GLY A 21 -8.80 -1.08 0.10
CA GLY A 21 -8.63 -2.41 0.69
C GLY A 21 -8.07 -2.37 2.13
N ALA A 22 -8.32 -1.29 2.87
CA ALA A 22 -7.81 -1.10 4.23
C ALA A 22 -8.18 -2.29 5.14
N GLY A 23 -7.24 -2.77 5.93
CA GLY A 23 -7.38 -3.97 6.75
C GLY A 23 -7.22 -5.28 5.95
N VAL A 24 -7.76 -5.38 4.74
CA VAL A 24 -7.62 -6.61 3.91
C VAL A 24 -6.16 -6.79 3.49
N ARG A 25 -5.54 -5.73 2.97
CA ARG A 25 -4.15 -5.78 2.51
C ARG A 25 -3.19 -6.08 3.66
N GLU A 26 -3.36 -5.43 4.80
CA GLU A 26 -2.52 -5.63 5.97
C GLU A 26 -2.64 -7.05 6.50
N VAL A 27 -3.86 -7.57 6.63
CA VAL A 27 -4.11 -8.96 7.07
C VAL A 27 -3.45 -9.95 6.12
N LEU A 28 -3.58 -9.76 4.81
CA LEU A 28 -2.99 -10.67 3.83
C LEU A 28 -1.46 -10.62 3.81
N VAL A 29 -0.84 -9.43 3.95
CA VAL A 29 0.62 -9.32 4.08
C VAL A 29 1.09 -10.00 5.36
N VAL A 30 0.43 -9.76 6.50
CA VAL A 30 0.78 -10.39 7.78
C VAL A 30 0.62 -11.91 7.69
N ALA A 31 -0.50 -12.40 7.17
CA ALA A 31 -0.76 -13.83 7.02
C ALA A 31 0.29 -14.52 6.13
N ALA A 32 0.60 -13.92 4.98
CA ALA A 32 1.59 -14.47 4.06
C ALA A 32 3.01 -14.44 4.66
N LEU A 33 3.42 -13.33 5.28
CA LEU A 33 4.77 -13.20 5.85
C LEU A 33 4.95 -14.02 7.13
N SER A 34 3.89 -14.27 7.91
CA SER A 34 3.96 -15.09 9.12
C SER A 34 4.30 -16.56 8.84
N THR A 35 4.21 -17.00 7.57
CA THR A 35 4.67 -18.34 7.16
C THR A 35 6.19 -18.49 7.18
N VAL A 36 6.92 -17.37 7.15
CA VAL A 36 8.39 -17.33 7.02
C VAL A 36 9.08 -16.38 8.01
N LEU A 37 8.32 -15.56 8.75
CA LEU A 37 8.81 -14.59 9.71
C LEU A 37 8.03 -14.69 11.03
N PRO A 38 8.66 -14.36 12.18
CA PRO A 38 7.94 -14.17 13.42
C PRO A 38 6.84 -13.10 13.26
N LEU A 39 5.70 -13.31 13.92
CA LEU A 39 4.54 -12.41 13.83
C LEU A 39 4.88 -10.92 14.05
N PRO A 40 5.71 -10.52 15.04
CA PRO A 40 6.06 -9.11 15.22
C PRO A 40 6.78 -8.49 14.00
N ALA A 41 7.65 -9.27 13.35
CA ALA A 41 8.37 -8.84 12.15
C ALA A 41 7.43 -8.74 10.94
N ALA A 42 6.50 -9.69 10.79
CA ALA A 42 5.47 -9.66 9.74
C ALA A 42 4.55 -8.44 9.86
N VAL A 43 4.10 -8.13 11.09
CA VAL A 43 3.28 -6.94 11.38
C VAL A 43 4.06 -5.66 11.07
N THR A 44 5.32 -5.57 11.50
CA THR A 44 6.17 -4.40 11.22
C THR A 44 6.32 -4.18 9.71
N ALA A 45 6.55 -5.24 8.94
CA ALA A 45 6.67 -5.17 7.49
C ALA A 45 5.34 -4.73 6.81
N ALA A 46 4.20 -5.22 7.30
CA ALA A 46 2.89 -4.80 6.79
C ALA A 46 2.62 -3.31 7.01
N VAL A 47 2.92 -2.80 8.21
CA VAL A 47 2.76 -1.38 8.55
C VAL A 47 3.72 -0.52 7.73
N ALA A 48 5.00 -0.90 7.64
CA ALA A 48 5.99 -0.18 6.84
C ALA A 48 5.58 -0.11 5.36
N SER A 49 5.08 -1.21 4.81
CA SER A 49 4.55 -1.26 3.45
C SER A 49 3.39 -0.29 3.24
N ARG A 50 2.48 -0.15 4.21
CA ARG A 50 1.36 0.80 4.13
C ARG A 50 1.85 2.24 4.12
N VAL A 51 2.73 2.59 5.04
CA VAL A 51 3.31 3.93 5.12
C VAL A 51 4.01 4.31 3.81
N LEU A 52 4.82 3.41 3.26
CA LEU A 52 5.56 3.66 2.02
C LEU A 52 4.64 3.80 0.81
N SER A 53 3.60 2.96 0.69
CA SER A 53 2.62 3.05 -0.40
C SER A 53 1.82 4.36 -0.33
N THR A 54 1.31 4.72 0.84
CA THR A 54 0.56 5.98 1.01
C THR A 54 1.46 7.20 0.76
N LEU A 55 2.71 7.17 1.21
CA LEU A 55 3.67 8.23 0.91
C LEU A 55 3.90 8.35 -0.61
N ALA A 56 4.09 7.23 -1.29
CA ALA A 56 4.27 7.21 -2.74
C ALA A 56 3.07 7.83 -3.45
N GLU A 57 1.84 7.42 -3.10
CA GLU A 57 0.59 7.96 -3.66
C GLU A 57 0.50 9.47 -3.47
N VAL A 58 0.71 9.97 -2.24
CA VAL A 58 0.64 11.41 -1.93
C VAL A 58 1.69 12.18 -2.72
N LEU A 59 2.92 11.66 -2.81
CA LEU A 59 3.99 12.32 -3.55
C LEU A 59 3.69 12.33 -5.06
N THR A 60 3.25 11.21 -5.63
CA THR A 60 2.95 11.15 -7.08
C THR A 60 1.77 12.03 -7.43
N ALA A 61 0.67 11.96 -6.66
CA ALA A 61 -0.50 12.80 -6.86
C ALA A 61 -0.16 14.29 -6.67
N GLY A 62 0.58 14.61 -5.61
CA GLY A 62 1.01 15.98 -5.33
C GLY A 62 1.91 16.56 -6.43
N LEU A 63 2.86 15.77 -6.93
CA LEU A 63 3.72 16.19 -8.05
C LEU A 63 2.90 16.37 -9.34
N ALA A 64 1.99 15.46 -9.65
CA ALA A 64 1.12 15.60 -10.83
C ALA A 64 0.28 16.89 -10.76
N LEU A 65 -0.35 17.16 -9.61
CA LEU A 65 -1.10 18.40 -9.39
C LEU A 65 -0.21 19.64 -9.49
N LEU A 66 1.00 19.60 -8.95
CA LEU A 66 1.96 20.69 -9.06
C LEU A 66 2.35 20.95 -10.52
N THR A 67 2.61 19.90 -11.30
CA THR A 67 2.96 20.04 -12.73
C THR A 67 1.83 20.69 -13.52
N VAL A 68 0.58 20.27 -13.31
CA VAL A 68 -0.60 20.88 -13.93
C VAL A 68 -0.75 22.34 -13.52
N ALA A 69 -0.65 22.64 -12.23
CA ALA A 69 -0.79 24.01 -11.71
C ALA A 69 0.30 24.97 -12.21
N VAL A 70 1.50 24.46 -12.52
CA VAL A 70 2.58 25.25 -13.13
C VAL A 70 2.32 25.43 -14.63
N SER A 71 1.88 24.39 -15.35
CA SER A 71 1.55 24.47 -16.77
C SER A 71 0.41 25.45 -17.07
N ASP A 72 -0.63 25.52 -16.22
CA ASP A 72 -1.76 26.44 -16.40
C ASP A 72 -1.38 27.93 -16.19
N ARG A 73 -0.21 28.20 -15.61
CA ARG A 73 0.25 29.57 -15.30
C ARG A 73 1.18 30.16 -16.37
N LEU A 74 1.61 29.37 -17.36
CA LEU A 74 2.53 29.76 -18.43
C LEU A 74 1.76 30.05 -19.72
#